data_AF-A0A9E5KPM7-F1
#
_entry.id   AF-A0A9E5KPM7-F1
#
_cell.length_a   1.000
_cell.length_b   1.000
_cell.length_c   1.000
_cell.angle_alpha   90.00
_cell.angle_beta   90.00
_cell.angle_gamma   90.00
#
_symmetry.space_group_name_H-M   'P 1'
#
loop_
_entity.id
_entity.type
_entity.pdbx_description
1 polymer ?
#
loop_
_entity_poly.entity_id
_entity_poly.type
_entity_poly.pdbx_seq_one_letter_code
_entity_poly.pdbx_strand_id
1 'polypeptide(L)'
;FGYEIDHAVIRYGDDAELVSKRASLDGVLALHGVQRRRTQDGDVLSPNYEWMVSASLDDVRPLARMILAEARRRGASGLRDEFGAFVSFIQQLKYGNAPDPGDTKHRFGLSMPLWCLATDTGDCDTRAVLLVALTRSVGLCEVHLVRDADHQHMLAAAAIPVREGDRLVRPNGRSFVLVETTDDWPIGHVAVRTRGERLQTLFLADAGGSLSGSKSAAQQQPSMPQPISMRAQRTAPVPSTSGRSTPARSRQ
;
A
#
# COMPACT_ATOMS: atom_id res chain seq x y z
N PHE A 1 -12.91 -13.02 21.65
CA PHE A 1 -12.14 -12.60 20.47
C PHE A 1 -12.21 -13.74 19.48
N GLY A 2 -12.88 -13.53 18.35
CA GLY A 2 -12.92 -14.47 17.23
C GLY A 2 -12.56 -13.66 15.99
N TYR A 3 -11.52 -14.08 15.28
CA TYR A 3 -11.15 -13.52 13.99
C TYR A 3 -11.61 -14.54 12.96
N GLU A 4 -12.58 -14.17 12.13
CA GLU A 4 -12.72 -14.79 10.81
C GLU A 4 -12.11 -13.81 9.82
N ILE A 5 -11.38 -14.35 8.84
CA ILE A 5 -10.54 -13.59 7.90
C ILE A 5 -11.38 -12.54 7.11
N ASP A 6 -12.69 -12.73 7.03
CA ASP A 6 -13.61 -11.90 6.25
C ASP A 6 -14.42 -10.90 7.08
N HIS A 7 -14.37 -10.95 8.42
CA HIS A 7 -15.12 -10.02 9.27
C HIS A 7 -14.49 -9.78 10.66
N ALA A 8 -14.45 -8.52 11.08
CA ALA A 8 -14.05 -8.13 12.43
C ALA A 8 -15.22 -7.43 13.14
N VAL A 9 -15.71 -8.01 14.23
CA VAL A 9 -16.75 -7.39 15.07
C VAL A 9 -16.09 -6.74 16.29
N ILE A 10 -16.10 -5.41 16.33
CA ILE A 10 -15.62 -4.64 17.49
C ILE A 10 -16.83 -4.24 18.34
N ARG A 11 -16.85 -4.70 19.60
CA ARG A 11 -17.89 -4.36 20.59
C ARG A 11 -17.37 -3.26 21.52
N TYR A 12 -18.27 -2.35 21.89
CA TYR A 12 -17.99 -1.22 22.77
C TYR A 12 -18.91 -1.29 23.99
N GLY A 13 -18.43 -0.83 25.16
CA GLY A 13 -19.17 -0.84 26.41
C GLY A 13 -20.19 0.30 26.52
N ASP A 14 -19.92 1.45 25.90
CA ASP A 14 -20.84 2.59 25.83
C ASP A 14 -20.64 3.46 24.57
N ASP A 15 -21.55 4.40 24.34
CA ASP A 15 -21.54 5.29 23.17
C ASP A 15 -20.34 6.26 23.12
N ALA A 16 -19.81 6.66 24.28
CA ALA A 16 -18.66 7.57 24.37
C ALA A 16 -17.35 6.83 24.05
N GLU A 17 -17.20 5.60 24.54
CA GLU A 17 -16.13 4.67 24.21
C GLU A 17 -16.17 4.34 22.71
N LEU A 18 -17.37 4.11 22.16
CA LEU A 18 -17.58 3.87 20.74
C LEU A 18 -17.12 5.06 19.88
N VAL A 19 -17.47 6.30 20.22
CA VAL A 19 -17.01 7.49 19.48
C VAL A 19 -15.48 7.66 19.59
N SER A 20 -14.92 7.55 20.79
CA SER A 20 -13.48 7.72 21.04
C SER A 20 -12.64 6.64 20.35
N LYS A 21 -13.00 5.36 20.52
CA LYS A 21 -12.28 4.25 19.89
C LYS A 21 -12.46 4.23 18.38
N ARG A 22 -13.58 4.70 17.83
CA ARG A 22 -13.76 4.87 16.38
C ARG A 22 -12.82 5.92 15.80
N ALA A 23 -12.69 7.08 16.44
CA ALA A 23 -11.75 8.11 15.98
C ALA A 23 -10.29 7.64 16.08
N SER A 24 -9.95 6.94 17.17
CA SER A 24 -8.63 6.31 17.32
C SER A 24 -8.37 5.23 16.26
N LEU A 25 -9.38 4.42 15.93
CA LEU A 25 -9.28 3.37 14.92
C LEU A 25 -9.06 3.96 13.53
N ASP A 26 -9.83 5.00 13.16
CA ASP A 26 -9.67 5.66 11.85
C ASP A 26 -8.26 6.26 11.69
N GLY A 27 -7.70 6.83 12.76
CA GLY A 27 -6.31 7.30 12.76
C GLY A 27 -5.27 6.19 12.59
N VAL A 28 -5.44 5.05 13.28
CA VAL A 28 -4.54 3.89 13.16
C VAL A 28 -4.64 3.27 11.77
N LEU A 29 -5.85 3.11 11.23
CA LEU A 29 -6.07 2.56 9.89
C LEU A 29 -5.42 3.44 8.82
N ALA A 30 -5.62 4.76 8.90
CA ALA A 30 -5.02 5.71 7.97
C ALA A 30 -3.48 5.71 8.03
N LEU A 31 -2.89 5.63 9.24
CA LEU A 31 -1.44 5.52 9.42
C LEU A 31 -0.85 4.27 8.76
N HIS A 32 -1.65 3.22 8.61
CA HIS A 32 -1.24 1.94 8.06
C HIS A 32 -1.74 1.69 6.63
N GLY A 33 -2.23 2.72 5.94
CA GLY A 33 -2.68 2.59 4.55
C GLY A 33 -3.91 1.70 4.39
N VAL A 34 -4.78 1.67 5.40
CA VAL A 34 -6.06 0.96 5.36
C VAL A 34 -7.19 1.99 5.32
N GLN A 35 -8.11 1.82 4.37
CA GLN A 35 -9.33 2.62 4.31
C GLN A 35 -10.53 1.82 4.78
N ARG A 36 -11.47 2.53 5.40
CA ARG A 36 -12.70 1.96 5.95
C ARG A 36 -13.90 2.59 5.27
N ARG A 37 -14.75 1.75 4.68
CA ARG A 37 -16.03 2.14 4.11
C ARG A 37 -17.15 1.62 4.99
N ARG A 38 -18.06 2.51 5.37
CA ARG A 38 -19.25 2.15 6.16
C ARG A 38 -20.34 1.65 5.23
N THR A 39 -20.88 0.47 5.49
CA THR A 39 -22.06 -0.07 4.80
C THR A 39 -23.18 -0.32 5.81
N GLN A 40 -24.37 -0.69 5.34
CA GLN A 40 -25.49 -1.04 6.21
C GLN A 40 -25.19 -2.31 7.02
N ASP A 41 -24.35 -3.20 6.49
CA ASP A 41 -24.01 -4.50 7.10
C ASP A 41 -22.76 -4.45 8.00
N GLY A 42 -22.07 -3.31 8.04
CA GLY A 42 -20.88 -3.12 8.89
C GLY A 42 -19.79 -2.27 8.26
N ASP A 43 -18.62 -2.28 8.88
CA ASP A 43 -17.43 -1.63 8.35
C ASP A 43 -16.69 -2.58 7.39
N VAL A 44 -16.45 -2.13 6.16
CA VAL A 44 -15.62 -2.83 5.17
C VAL A 44 -14.24 -2.18 5.14
N LEU A 45 -13.21 -2.95 5.47
CA LEU A 45 -11.82 -2.53 5.38
C LEU A 45 -11.22 -2.93 4.02
N SER A 46 -10.33 -2.10 3.48
CA SER A 46 -9.62 -2.40 2.24
C SER A 46 -8.27 -1.65 2.20
N PRO A 47 -7.32 -2.09 1.35
CA PRO A 47 -6.11 -1.32 1.11
C PRO A 47 -6.41 0.09 0.59
N ASN A 48 -5.67 1.08 1.08
CA ASN A 48 -5.63 2.42 0.50
C ASN A 48 -4.48 2.48 -0.51
N TYR A 49 -4.78 2.15 -1.77
CA TYR A 49 -3.79 2.13 -2.85
C TYR A 49 -3.10 3.47 -3.08
N GLU A 50 -3.82 4.59 -2.94
CA GLU A 50 -3.24 5.93 -3.11
C GLU A 50 -2.19 6.20 -2.02
N TRP A 51 -2.49 5.83 -0.78
CA TRP A 51 -1.54 5.91 0.32
C TRP A 51 -0.32 5.03 0.05
N MET A 52 -0.52 3.80 -0.42
CA MET A 52 0.58 2.86 -0.68
C MET A 52 1.52 3.36 -1.78
N VAL A 53 0.94 3.89 -2.86
CA VAL A 53 1.69 4.53 -3.95
C VAL A 53 2.46 5.73 -3.41
N SER A 54 1.77 6.65 -2.72
CA SER A 54 2.36 7.88 -2.17
C SER A 54 3.51 7.60 -1.20
N ALA A 55 3.33 6.64 -0.30
CA ALA A 55 4.33 6.22 0.67
C ALA A 55 5.57 5.57 0.02
N SER A 56 5.47 5.12 -1.23
CA SER A 56 6.56 4.40 -1.92
C SER A 56 7.33 5.26 -2.92
N LEU A 57 6.87 6.49 -3.22
CA LEU A 57 7.39 7.28 -4.34
C LEU A 57 8.89 7.56 -4.23
N ASP A 58 9.36 7.99 -3.05
CA ASP A 58 10.77 8.32 -2.85
C ASP A 58 11.67 7.07 -2.88
N ASP A 59 11.19 5.95 -2.35
CA ASP A 59 11.91 4.67 -2.31
C ASP A 59 12.12 4.09 -3.71
N VAL A 60 11.11 4.17 -4.58
CA VAL A 60 11.18 3.58 -5.93
C VAL A 60 11.77 4.51 -6.99
N ARG A 61 11.86 5.82 -6.72
CA ARG A 61 12.35 6.83 -7.68
C ARG A 61 13.76 6.53 -8.22
N PRO A 62 14.75 6.11 -7.41
CA PRO A 62 16.08 5.76 -7.92
C PRO A 62 16.01 4.61 -8.95
N LEU A 63 15.23 3.58 -8.65
CA LEU A 63 15.02 2.44 -9.54
C LEU A 63 14.32 2.87 -10.85
N ALA A 64 13.25 3.66 -10.76
CA ALA A 64 12.55 4.17 -11.93
C ALA A 64 13.50 4.95 -12.88
N ARG A 65 14.36 5.81 -12.32
CA ARG A 65 15.37 6.53 -13.11
C ARG A 65 16.40 5.60 -13.76
N MET A 66 16.84 4.54 -13.07
CA MET A 66 17.77 3.57 -13.62
C MET A 66 17.15 2.76 -14.78
N ILE A 67 15.90 2.32 -14.62
CA ILE A 67 15.19 1.58 -15.68
C ILE A 67 15.04 2.46 -16.93
N LEU A 68 14.62 3.72 -16.77
CA LEU A 68 14.50 4.66 -17.91
C LEU A 68 15.85 4.94 -18.56
N ALA A 69 16.92 5.12 -17.77
CA ALA A 69 18.25 5.35 -18.30
C ALA A 69 18.75 4.14 -19.11
N GLU A 70 18.53 2.91 -18.62
CA GLU A 70 18.87 1.68 -19.35
C GLU A 70 18.02 1.54 -20.62
N ALA A 71 16.71 1.76 -20.53
CA ALA A 71 15.81 1.66 -21.68
C ALA A 71 16.23 2.61 -22.82
N ARG A 72 16.51 3.87 -22.48
CA ARG A 72 17.00 4.88 -23.43
C ARG A 72 18.34 4.50 -24.03
N ARG A 73 19.27 3.96 -23.23
CA ARG A 73 20.54 3.42 -23.73
C ARG A 73 20.36 2.27 -24.73
N ARG A 74 19.30 1.48 -24.57
CA ARG A 74 18.92 0.40 -25.51
C ARG A 74 18.07 0.87 -26.69
N GLY A 75 17.83 2.17 -26.83
CA GLY A 75 17.11 2.75 -27.96
C GLY A 75 15.60 2.90 -27.76
N ALA A 76 15.07 2.74 -26.55
CA ALA A 76 13.67 3.06 -26.26
C ALA A 76 13.38 4.52 -26.66
N SER A 77 12.36 4.72 -27.49
CA SER A 77 12.05 6.02 -28.06
C SER A 77 10.59 6.41 -27.79
N GLY A 78 10.40 7.42 -26.97
CA GLY A 78 9.09 7.96 -26.63
C GLY A 78 8.34 7.19 -25.54
N LEU A 79 7.15 7.73 -25.22
CA LEU A 79 6.43 7.37 -23.99
C LEU A 79 6.05 5.89 -23.90
N ARG A 80 5.61 5.28 -25.00
CA ARG A 80 5.17 3.88 -24.97
C ARG A 80 6.33 2.90 -24.71
N ASP A 81 7.51 3.18 -25.28
CA ASP A 81 8.69 2.34 -25.10
C ASP A 81 9.27 2.51 -23.69
N GLU A 82 9.32 3.75 -23.19
CA GLU A 82 9.77 4.06 -21.83
C GLU A 82 8.85 3.43 -20.76
N PHE A 83 7.54 3.54 -20.95
CA PHE A 83 6.58 2.88 -20.08
C PHE A 83 6.66 1.35 -20.19
N GLY A 84 6.89 0.84 -21.42
CA GLY A 84 7.18 -0.58 -21.68
C GLY A 84 8.33 -1.13 -20.87
N ALA A 85 9.38 -0.35 -20.62
CA ALA A 85 10.49 -0.77 -19.78
C ALA A 85 10.08 -1.03 -18.31
N PHE A 86 9.18 -0.22 -17.75
CA PHE A 86 8.61 -0.48 -16.41
C PHE A 86 7.76 -1.74 -16.41
N VAL A 87 6.91 -1.91 -17.42
CA VAL A 87 6.05 -3.11 -17.55
C VAL A 87 6.89 -4.37 -17.63
N SER A 88 7.88 -4.40 -18.53
CA SER A 88 8.77 -5.56 -18.70
C SER A 88 9.63 -5.85 -17.47
N PHE A 89 10.01 -4.82 -16.70
CA PHE A 89 10.71 -5.03 -15.43
C PHE A 89 9.79 -5.71 -14.40
N ILE A 90 8.54 -5.27 -14.28
CA ILE A 90 7.59 -5.81 -13.30
C ILE A 90 7.13 -7.22 -13.66
N GLN A 91 6.90 -7.50 -14.94
CA GLN A 91 6.51 -8.83 -15.42
C GLN A 91 7.57 -9.90 -15.12
N GLN A 92 8.84 -9.51 -14.92
CA GLN A 92 9.93 -10.43 -14.56
C GLN A 92 9.97 -10.83 -13.08
N LEU A 93 9.26 -10.11 -12.20
CA LEU A 93 9.17 -10.49 -10.78
C LEU A 93 8.49 -11.86 -10.66
N LYS A 94 8.71 -12.59 -9.55
CA LYS A 94 8.03 -13.89 -9.31
C LYS A 94 6.60 -13.70 -8.82
N TYR A 95 5.66 -14.47 -9.37
CA TYR A 95 4.27 -14.38 -8.89
C TYR A 95 4.19 -15.13 -7.57
N GLY A 96 3.69 -14.47 -6.53
CA GLY A 96 3.52 -15.10 -5.23
C GLY A 96 2.41 -14.41 -4.47
N ASN A 97 1.60 -15.21 -3.78
CA ASN A 97 0.54 -14.71 -2.93
C ASN A 97 1.15 -13.94 -1.76
N ALA A 98 0.49 -12.88 -1.31
CA ALA A 98 0.88 -12.21 -0.08
C ALA A 98 0.91 -13.22 1.08
N PRO A 99 1.95 -13.22 1.93
CA PRO A 99 2.01 -14.09 3.10
C PRO A 99 0.94 -13.71 4.14
N ASP A 100 0.74 -14.63 5.08
CA ASP A 100 -0.31 -14.61 6.10
C ASP A 100 -0.38 -13.25 6.86
N PRO A 101 -1.58 -12.69 7.16
CA PRO A 101 -1.71 -11.42 7.85
C PRO A 101 -1.09 -11.48 9.25
N GLY A 102 0.02 -10.76 9.48
CA GLY A 102 0.67 -10.75 10.80
C GLY A 102 2.00 -10.02 10.93
N ASP A 103 2.62 -9.58 9.84
CA ASP A 103 3.85 -8.79 9.92
C ASP A 103 3.61 -7.30 9.59
N THR A 104 4.57 -6.44 9.93
CA THR A 104 4.50 -4.99 9.68
C THR A 104 4.70 -4.60 8.21
N LYS A 105 4.90 -5.57 7.31
CA LYS A 105 5.28 -5.39 5.90
C LYS A 105 4.10 -5.60 4.95
N HIS A 106 3.05 -6.28 5.39
CA HIS A 106 1.80 -6.48 4.64
C HIS A 106 0.70 -5.58 5.17
N ARG A 107 -0.06 -4.95 4.26
CA ARG A 107 -1.22 -4.11 4.59
C ARG A 107 -2.46 -4.77 4.02
N PHE A 108 -3.26 -5.38 4.89
CA PHE A 108 -4.53 -6.00 4.53
C PHE A 108 -4.40 -7.03 3.38
N GLY A 109 -3.42 -7.93 3.49
CA GLY A 109 -3.17 -8.97 2.47
C GLY A 109 -2.43 -8.47 1.22
N LEU A 110 -1.85 -7.26 1.25
CA LEU A 110 -1.10 -6.69 0.14
C LEU A 110 0.34 -6.32 0.52
N SER A 111 1.32 -6.61 -0.35
CA SER A 111 2.71 -6.24 -0.12
C SER A 111 2.99 -4.79 -0.53
N MET A 112 3.83 -4.09 0.24
CA MET A 112 4.32 -2.76 -0.17
C MET A 112 5.31 -2.88 -1.35
N PRO A 113 5.38 -1.90 -2.26
CA PRO A 113 6.31 -1.88 -3.39
C PRO A 113 7.78 -2.19 -3.02
N LEU A 114 8.29 -1.62 -1.93
CA LEU A 114 9.66 -1.89 -1.49
C LEU A 114 9.87 -3.35 -1.05
N TRP A 115 8.86 -3.97 -0.43
CA TRP A 115 8.89 -5.38 -0.06
C TRP A 115 8.88 -6.28 -1.29
N CYS A 116 8.06 -5.94 -2.29
CA CYS A 116 8.03 -6.64 -3.57
C CYS A 116 9.40 -6.65 -4.26
N LEU A 117 10.07 -5.49 -4.28
CA LEU A 117 11.42 -5.37 -4.83
C LEU A 117 12.47 -6.14 -4.01
N ALA A 118 12.38 -6.10 -2.68
CA ALA A 118 13.33 -6.78 -1.80
C ALA A 118 13.21 -8.31 -1.84
N THR A 119 12.02 -8.83 -2.13
CA THR A 119 11.73 -10.27 -2.15
C THR A 119 11.58 -10.85 -3.55
N ASP A 120 11.67 -10.01 -4.59
CA ASP A 120 11.46 -10.39 -5.99
C ASP A 120 10.11 -11.10 -6.21
N THR A 121 9.10 -10.78 -5.39
CA THR A 121 7.81 -11.50 -5.35
C THR A 121 6.63 -10.55 -5.11
N GLY A 122 5.49 -10.80 -5.76
CA GLY A 122 4.24 -10.08 -5.50
C GLY A 122 3.05 -10.64 -6.28
N ASP A 123 1.86 -10.43 -5.74
CA ASP A 123 0.59 -10.77 -6.38
C ASP A 123 0.15 -9.69 -7.40
N CYS A 124 -1.03 -9.88 -8.02
CA CYS A 124 -1.55 -8.96 -9.04
C CYS A 124 -1.70 -7.52 -8.53
N ASP A 125 -2.25 -7.34 -7.33
CA ASP A 125 -2.41 -6.03 -6.69
C ASP A 125 -1.03 -5.37 -6.43
N THR A 126 -0.08 -6.11 -5.85
CA THR A 126 1.24 -5.59 -5.47
C THR A 126 2.00 -5.07 -6.69
N ARG A 127 1.98 -5.84 -7.78
CA ARG A 127 2.67 -5.50 -9.03
C ARG A 127 2.04 -4.31 -9.73
N ALA A 128 0.72 -4.23 -9.76
CA ALA A 128 0.01 -3.09 -10.31
C ALA A 128 0.31 -1.81 -9.51
N VAL A 129 0.35 -1.89 -8.17
CA VAL A 129 0.75 -0.77 -7.30
C VAL A 129 2.20 -0.36 -7.55
N LEU A 130 3.13 -1.32 -7.68
CA LEU A 130 4.52 -1.03 -8.01
C LEU A 130 4.66 -0.33 -9.37
N LEU A 131 3.88 -0.73 -10.38
CA LEU A 131 3.86 -0.07 -11.70
C LEU A 131 3.45 1.38 -11.58
N VAL A 132 2.36 1.63 -10.87
CA VAL A 132 1.87 3.00 -10.63
C VAL A 132 2.91 3.81 -9.86
N ALA A 133 3.51 3.25 -8.81
CA ALA A 133 4.51 3.94 -7.99
C ALA A 133 5.77 4.31 -8.81
N LEU A 134 6.32 3.37 -9.59
CA LEU A 134 7.45 3.64 -10.49
C LEU A 134 7.11 4.76 -11.47
N THR A 135 5.95 4.66 -12.15
CA THR A 135 5.54 5.62 -13.17
C THR A 135 5.31 7.02 -12.59
N ARG A 136 4.62 7.12 -11.45
CA ARG A 136 4.34 8.39 -10.76
C ARG A 136 5.60 9.00 -10.14
N SER A 137 6.53 8.19 -9.64
CA SER A 137 7.75 8.69 -8.97
C SER A 137 8.64 9.58 -9.86
N VAL A 138 8.49 9.45 -11.18
CA VAL A 138 9.20 10.21 -12.23
C VAL A 138 8.27 11.03 -13.13
N GLY A 139 6.96 11.03 -12.87
CA GLY A 139 5.98 11.78 -13.66
C GLY A 139 5.90 11.38 -15.13
N LEU A 140 6.04 10.08 -15.45
CA LEU A 140 6.12 9.62 -16.85
C LEU A 140 4.78 9.72 -17.58
N CYS A 141 3.71 9.17 -17.00
CA CYS A 141 2.34 9.30 -17.47
C CYS A 141 1.33 8.98 -16.36
N GLU A 142 0.06 9.29 -16.61
CA GLU A 142 -1.05 8.91 -15.74
C GLU A 142 -1.29 7.41 -15.84
N VAL A 143 -1.41 6.75 -14.68
CA VAL A 143 -1.69 5.33 -14.56
C VAL A 143 -2.71 5.12 -13.44
N HIS A 144 -3.72 4.30 -13.72
CA HIS A 144 -4.73 3.88 -12.76
C HIS A 144 -4.68 2.37 -12.55
N LEU A 145 -5.24 1.93 -11.43
CA LEU A 145 -5.50 0.52 -11.16
C LEU A 145 -6.83 0.13 -11.80
N VAL A 146 -6.94 -1.09 -12.30
CA VAL A 146 -8.17 -1.63 -12.87
C VAL A 146 -8.41 -3.00 -12.28
N ARG A 147 -9.53 -3.16 -11.58
CA ARG A 147 -9.95 -4.44 -11.02
C ARG A 147 -10.91 -5.13 -11.97
N ASP A 148 -10.61 -6.38 -12.30
CA ASP A 148 -11.57 -7.31 -12.90
C ASP A 148 -12.50 -7.82 -11.80
N ALA A 149 -13.75 -7.34 -11.81
CA ALA A 149 -14.72 -7.66 -10.76
C ALA A 149 -15.13 -9.15 -10.75
N ASP A 150 -15.01 -9.85 -11.87
CA ASP A 150 -15.41 -11.25 -11.99
C ASP A 150 -14.29 -12.22 -11.57
N HIS A 151 -13.03 -11.79 -11.67
CA HIS A 151 -11.87 -12.68 -11.47
C HIS A 151 -10.96 -12.30 -10.30
N GLN A 152 -11.30 -11.26 -9.53
CA GLN A 152 -10.45 -10.74 -8.45
C GLN A 152 -8.99 -10.53 -8.91
N HIS A 153 -8.82 -9.98 -10.12
CA HIS A 153 -7.53 -9.75 -10.74
C HIS A 153 -7.28 -8.25 -10.90
N MET A 154 -6.08 -7.78 -10.57
CA MET A 154 -5.70 -6.38 -10.68
C MET A 154 -4.78 -6.16 -11.89
N LEU A 155 -5.13 -5.15 -12.67
CA LEU A 155 -4.43 -4.67 -13.85
C LEU A 155 -4.08 -3.19 -13.65
N ALA A 156 -3.35 -2.62 -14.61
CA ALA A 156 -3.19 -1.18 -14.74
C ALA A 156 -3.78 -0.65 -16.05
N ALA A 157 -4.06 0.66 -16.09
CA ALA A 157 -4.43 1.38 -17.28
C ALA A 157 -3.63 2.66 -17.40
N ALA A 158 -2.94 2.87 -18.53
CA ALA A 158 -1.97 3.96 -18.71
C ALA A 158 -2.37 4.92 -19.84
N ALA A 159 -2.13 6.21 -19.62
CA ALA A 159 -2.31 7.27 -20.61
C ALA A 159 -1.10 7.34 -21.55
N ILE A 160 -1.04 6.42 -22.52
CA ILE A 160 0.05 6.26 -23.48
C ILE A 160 -0.49 6.21 -24.92
N PRO A 161 0.35 6.40 -25.96
CA PRO A 161 -0.08 6.29 -27.35
C PRO A 161 -0.76 4.95 -27.65
N VAL A 162 -1.98 5.03 -28.18
CA VAL A 162 -2.80 3.88 -28.57
C VAL A 162 -2.30 3.32 -29.90
N ARG A 163 -2.24 1.99 -30.00
CA ARG A 163 -1.95 1.23 -31.21
C ARG A 163 -3.18 0.40 -31.61
N GLU A 164 -3.24 0.01 -32.88
CA GLU A 164 -4.27 -0.90 -33.38
C GLU A 164 -4.25 -2.21 -32.58
N GLY A 165 -5.43 -2.67 -32.16
CA GLY A 165 -5.58 -3.90 -31.35
C GLY A 165 -5.50 -3.71 -29.84
N ASP A 166 -5.12 -2.52 -29.34
CA ASP A 166 -5.08 -2.25 -27.90
C ASP A 166 -6.46 -2.44 -27.24
N ARG A 167 -6.45 -3.12 -26.09
CA ARG A 167 -7.55 -3.13 -25.13
C ARG A 167 -7.47 -1.87 -24.28
N LEU A 168 -8.61 -1.21 -24.13
CA LEU A 168 -8.72 0.12 -23.53
C LEU A 168 -9.81 0.16 -22.47
N VAL A 169 -9.61 0.97 -21.44
CA VAL A 169 -10.70 1.48 -20.60
C VAL A 169 -10.93 2.95 -20.93
N ARG A 170 -12.20 3.40 -20.83
CA ARG A 170 -12.60 4.77 -21.21
C ARG A 170 -13.32 5.53 -20.08
N PRO A 171 -12.72 5.65 -18.89
CA PRO A 171 -13.29 6.49 -17.85
C PRO A 171 -13.40 7.94 -18.32
N ASN A 172 -14.57 8.56 -18.12
CA ASN A 172 -14.83 9.96 -18.47
C ASN A 172 -14.48 10.32 -19.94
N GLY A 173 -14.61 9.36 -20.87
CA GLY A 173 -14.32 9.56 -22.29
C GLY A 173 -12.84 9.59 -22.66
N ARG A 174 -11.91 9.50 -21.69
CA ARG A 174 -10.46 9.45 -21.93
C ARG A 174 -10.01 8.01 -22.11
N SER A 175 -9.20 7.73 -23.13
CA SER A 175 -8.72 6.36 -23.39
C SER A 175 -7.43 6.07 -22.65
N PHE A 176 -7.41 4.95 -21.94
CA PHE A 176 -6.23 4.41 -21.27
C PHE A 176 -5.99 2.98 -21.74
N VAL A 177 -4.73 2.66 -22.03
CA VAL A 177 -4.33 1.33 -22.51
C VAL A 177 -4.20 0.38 -21.33
N LEU A 178 -4.86 -0.79 -21.41
CA LEU A 178 -4.76 -1.83 -20.40
C LEU A 178 -3.40 -2.51 -20.41
N VAL A 179 -2.92 -2.85 -19.21
CA VAL A 179 -1.60 -3.43 -18.96
C VAL A 179 -1.73 -4.59 -17.99
N GLU A 180 -1.33 -5.77 -18.45
CA GLU A 180 -1.15 -6.95 -17.61
C GLU A 180 0.23 -6.91 -16.94
N THR A 181 0.27 -7.17 -15.63
CA THR A 181 1.50 -7.12 -14.81
C THR A 181 1.93 -8.49 -14.28
N THR A 182 1.05 -9.51 -14.35
CA THR A 182 1.35 -10.85 -13.82
C THR A 182 1.87 -11.81 -14.86
N ASP A 183 1.56 -11.57 -16.13
CA ASP A 183 1.95 -12.38 -17.28
C ASP A 183 2.70 -11.49 -18.30
N ASP A 184 3.42 -12.11 -19.23
CA ASP A 184 4.29 -11.45 -20.22
C ASP A 184 3.55 -10.89 -21.46
N TRP A 185 2.27 -10.53 -21.29
CA TRP A 185 1.48 -9.97 -22.39
C TRP A 185 2.02 -8.60 -22.81
N PRO A 186 2.02 -8.31 -24.14
CA PRO A 186 2.35 -6.98 -24.62
C PRO A 186 1.38 -5.92 -24.08
N ILE A 187 1.86 -4.69 -23.90
CA ILE A 187 1.01 -3.54 -23.56
C ILE A 187 -0.16 -3.44 -24.55
N GLY A 188 -1.38 -3.35 -24.02
CA GLY A 188 -2.62 -3.36 -24.79
C GLY A 188 -3.27 -4.73 -24.90
N HIS A 189 -2.63 -5.80 -24.40
CA HIS A 189 -3.17 -7.15 -24.41
C HIS A 189 -3.40 -7.63 -22.98
N VAL A 190 -4.57 -8.25 -22.77
CA VAL A 190 -4.97 -8.89 -21.52
C VAL A 190 -5.65 -10.21 -21.86
N ALA A 191 -5.68 -11.14 -20.91
CA ALA A 191 -6.31 -12.44 -21.12
C ALA A 191 -7.79 -12.31 -21.55
N VAL A 192 -8.25 -13.18 -22.45
CA VAL A 192 -9.63 -13.13 -23.01
C VAL A 192 -10.71 -13.25 -21.92
N ARG A 193 -10.39 -13.89 -20.80
CA ARG A 193 -11.27 -14.00 -19.62
C ARG A 193 -11.53 -12.66 -18.93
N THR A 194 -10.62 -11.69 -19.08
CA THR A 194 -10.78 -10.31 -18.64
C THR A 194 -11.76 -9.60 -19.59
N ARG A 195 -13.05 -9.88 -19.41
CA ARG A 195 -14.13 -9.36 -20.27
C ARG A 195 -14.50 -7.94 -19.85
N GLY A 196 -14.36 -6.99 -20.77
CA GLY A 196 -14.45 -5.55 -20.56
C GLY A 196 -15.77 -4.98 -20.02
N GLU A 197 -16.82 -5.77 -19.83
CA GLU A 197 -18.12 -5.27 -19.35
C GLU A 197 -18.18 -5.09 -17.81
N ARG A 198 -17.18 -5.61 -17.07
CA ARG A 198 -17.10 -5.49 -15.60
C ARG A 198 -15.74 -5.04 -15.08
N LEU A 199 -14.95 -4.36 -15.91
CA LEU A 199 -13.72 -3.71 -15.45
C LEU A 199 -14.06 -2.46 -14.63
N GLN A 200 -13.64 -2.48 -13.36
CA GLN A 200 -13.77 -1.34 -12.47
C GLN A 200 -12.44 -0.61 -12.41
N THR A 201 -12.38 0.59 -13.01
CA THR A 201 -11.22 1.46 -12.85
C THR A 201 -11.22 2.06 -11.45
N LEU A 202 -10.18 1.73 -10.69
CA LEU A 202 -9.89 2.36 -9.41
C LEU A 202 -9.09 3.63 -9.70
N PHE A 203 -9.78 4.76 -9.65
CA PHE A 203 -9.15 6.06 -9.82
C PHE A 203 -8.20 6.32 -8.67
N LEU A 204 -6.94 6.47 -9.03
CA LEU A 204 -5.92 7.01 -8.16
C LEU A 204 -5.83 8.50 -8.45
N ALA A 205 -5.82 9.33 -7.40
CA ALA A 205 -5.80 10.78 -7.56
C ALA A 205 -4.53 11.20 -8.32
N ASP A 206 -4.66 12.08 -9.30
CA ASP A 206 -3.49 12.66 -9.97
C ASP A 206 -2.78 13.60 -8.99
N ALA A 207 -1.45 13.47 -8.89
CA ALA A 207 -0.62 14.28 -8.00
C ALA A 207 -0.45 15.75 -8.48
N GLY A 208 -1.49 16.37 -9.06
CA GLY A 208 -1.40 17.64 -9.77
C GLY A 208 -2.63 18.56 -9.71
N GLY A 209 -3.54 18.40 -8.75
CA GLY A 209 -4.78 19.18 -8.66
C GLY A 209 -4.99 19.99 -7.38
N SER A 210 -4.56 21.25 -7.38
CA SER A 210 -5.01 22.39 -6.54
C SER A 210 -4.81 22.34 -5.02
N LEU A 211 -3.64 22.81 -4.57
CA LEU A 211 -3.53 23.68 -3.40
C LEU A 211 -3.84 25.13 -3.82
N SER A 212 -5.11 25.46 -4.02
CA SER A 212 -5.57 26.84 -4.08
C SER A 212 -7.07 26.93 -3.85
N GLY A 213 -7.47 27.45 -2.68
CA GLY A 213 -8.83 27.94 -2.48
C GLY A 213 -9.45 27.70 -1.10
N SER A 214 -8.90 28.31 -0.04
CA SER A 214 -9.71 29.02 0.95
C SER A 214 -8.81 29.78 1.94
N LYS A 215 -8.73 31.09 1.74
CA LYS A 215 -8.37 32.01 2.83
C LYS A 215 -9.61 32.23 3.70
N SER A 216 -9.32 32.38 5.00
CA SER A 216 -10.12 32.93 6.08
C SER A 216 -11.09 32.01 6.82
N ALA A 217 -10.59 31.43 7.91
CA ALA A 217 -11.26 31.51 9.21
C ALA A 217 -10.20 31.54 10.32
N ALA A 218 -10.49 32.29 11.37
CA ALA A 218 -9.55 32.89 12.29
C ALA A 218 -8.82 31.91 13.25
N GLN A 219 -7.58 32.30 13.55
CA GLN A 219 -6.86 32.16 14.83
C GLN A 219 -7.59 31.46 15.99
N GLN A 220 -7.09 30.28 16.35
CA GLN A 220 -6.92 29.84 17.75
C GLN A 220 -5.82 28.76 17.78
N GLN A 221 -4.68 29.09 18.39
CA GLN A 221 -3.58 28.15 18.64
C GLN A 221 -3.99 27.15 19.75
N PRO A 222 -3.82 25.83 19.55
CA PRO A 222 -3.79 24.90 20.66
C PRO A 222 -2.41 24.96 21.33
N SER A 223 -2.40 25.26 22.62
CA SER A 223 -1.23 25.20 23.49
C SER A 223 -0.66 23.78 23.58
N MET A 224 0.62 23.63 23.28
CA MET A 224 1.40 22.40 23.50
C MET A 224 1.50 22.08 25.01
N PRO A 225 1.23 20.84 25.46
CA PRO A 225 1.55 20.44 26.82
C PRO A 225 3.07 20.25 26.98
N GLN A 226 3.62 20.89 28.01
CA GLN A 226 5.01 20.75 28.44
C GLN A 226 5.27 19.31 28.94
N PRO A 227 6.48 18.75 28.71
CA PRO A 227 6.83 17.44 29.25
C PRO A 227 6.96 17.48 30.77
N ILE A 228 6.21 16.61 31.44
CA ILE A 228 6.29 16.39 32.89
C ILE A 228 7.66 15.75 33.19
N SER A 229 8.50 16.46 33.94
CA SER A 229 9.75 15.93 34.48
C SER A 229 9.47 14.80 35.47
N MET A 230 9.78 13.55 35.08
CA MET A 230 9.80 12.43 36.01
C MET A 230 10.99 12.57 36.96
N ARG A 231 10.68 12.88 38.23
CA ARG A 231 11.61 12.86 39.36
C ARG A 231 12.09 11.42 39.57
N ALA A 232 13.39 11.19 39.46
CA ALA A 232 14.03 9.90 39.71
C ALA A 232 13.67 9.38 41.11
N GLN A 233 13.02 8.21 41.17
CA GLN A 233 12.79 7.51 42.43
C GLN A 233 14.11 6.89 42.91
N ARG A 234 14.40 7.13 44.20
CA ARG A 234 15.54 6.59 44.94
C ARG A 234 15.50 5.06 44.94
N THR A 235 16.61 4.45 44.58
CA THR A 235 16.90 3.01 44.73
C THR A 235 16.97 2.63 46.21
N ALA A 236 16.35 1.50 46.56
CA ALA A 236 16.40 0.91 47.90
C ALA A 236 17.75 0.19 48.14
N PRO A 237 18.23 0.06 49.39
CA PRO A 237 19.56 -0.48 49.69
C PRO A 237 19.58 -2.02 49.68
N VAL A 238 20.72 -2.56 49.25
CA VAL A 238 21.05 -4.00 49.24
C VAL A 238 21.44 -4.44 50.66
N PRO A 239 20.95 -5.57 51.20
CA PRO A 239 21.44 -6.13 52.45
C PRO A 239 22.64 -7.06 52.22
N SER A 240 23.72 -6.84 52.98
CA SER A 240 24.91 -7.70 53.04
C SER A 240 24.88 -8.64 54.26
N THR A 241 24.98 -9.95 53.97
CA THR A 241 25.73 -11.05 54.64
C THR A 241 25.72 -11.23 56.17
N SER A 242 25.37 -12.44 56.65
CA SER A 242 26.32 -13.50 57.11
C SER A 242 25.73 -14.50 58.13
N GLY A 243 26.22 -15.75 58.12
CA GLY A 243 26.14 -16.75 59.23
C GLY A 243 25.50 -18.11 58.86
N ARG A 244 26.19 -19.11 58.26
CA ARG A 244 27.14 -20.16 58.76
C ARG A 244 26.49 -21.53 59.15
N SER A 245 27.03 -22.60 58.53
CA SER A 245 27.14 -24.03 58.95
C SER A 245 25.86 -24.91 58.91
N THR A 246 25.81 -26.18 58.44
CA THR A 246 26.79 -27.28 58.25
C THR A 246 26.16 -28.38 57.35
N PRO A 247 26.91 -29.35 56.77
CA PRO A 247 26.42 -30.33 55.80
C PRO A 247 26.07 -31.70 56.41
N ALA A 248 25.16 -32.45 55.78
CA ALA A 248 24.89 -33.85 56.13
C ALA A 248 25.06 -34.79 54.92
N ARG A 249 25.75 -35.89 55.23
CA ARG A 249 26.34 -36.96 54.41
C ARG A 249 25.38 -37.77 53.54
N SER A 250 25.96 -38.27 52.46
CA SER A 250 25.65 -39.53 51.77
C SER A 250 25.92 -40.78 52.64
N ARG A 251 25.05 -41.78 52.56
CA ARG A 251 25.32 -43.22 52.74
C ARG A 251 24.51 -43.98 51.68
N GLN A 252 25.22 -44.65 50.77
CA GLN A 252 25.21 -46.11 50.54
C GLN A 252 23.93 -46.62 49.89
#